data_AF-A0A972QGC2-F1
#
_entry.id   AF-A0A972QGC2-F1
#
_cell.length_a   1.000
_cell.length_b   1.000
_cell.length_c   1.000
_cell.angle_alpha   90.00
_cell.angle_beta   90.00
_cell.angle_gamma   90.00
#
_symmetry.space_group_name_H-M   'P 1'
#
loop_
_entity.id
_entity.type
_entity.pdbx_description
1 polymer ?
#
loop_
_entity_poly.entity_id
_entity_poly.type
_entity_poly.pdbx_seq_one_letter_code
_entity_poly.pdbx_strand_id
1 'polypeptide(L)'
;MQKKDFLQKRQYIRLNSIFPVEIFIPFLKDKRKHRLIQAFTCDVSLGGLCLRVNDPDSELISLITDQKTSFDIHVNMPITYRPIEAKVCVVWHEVKEHHRHKQLNMGVFYEAISQKDKKAIVGAARRMKWFPRAASISIIILLCLLGVSYYHTRMVIAKNRSLIERFYGIQEVSDIYRQSFDKIDRRYSSFTEELGEKENLIRQLNTRLDQAEAVTIEMTPDERESLQEELSTAERDKGLLEEKIKNVLERKEKADKLLRETQQERKKLEDATLKNMNQWFSTHQNKVSGLIMSFEGDPSIKNWGFTYDQSLACQVFMLSGNFERASKILSFYNRRAKKIKGGYANAYNVTSGNSAEYIVNVGPNVWIGIAALQYTEEARDKRFLSMAENIAKWLISQKDSEGGLKGGPDINWYSTEHNLDAYAFFNMLYDITGKDIYKENRDQTLKWIKDNTYSAKTGGMKRGKGDATIATDTLAWAIAAVGPAMLFKEGMNPEGIMKFAEENCLVKTNFMRPDGTIVSVSG
;
A
#
# COMPACT_ATOMS: atom_id res chain seq x y z
N MET A 1 87.86 -0.41 -9.20
CA MET A 1 86.96 -1.54 -9.52
C MET A 1 86.01 -1.75 -8.35
N GLN A 2 84.73 -1.39 -8.48
CA GLN A 2 83.63 -1.96 -7.69
C GLN A 2 82.31 -1.59 -8.39
N LYS A 3 81.80 -2.53 -9.19
CA LYS A 3 80.41 -2.56 -9.65
C LYS A 3 79.53 -2.55 -8.39
N LYS A 4 78.84 -1.46 -8.11
CA LYS A 4 77.72 -1.50 -7.17
C LYS A 4 76.61 -2.32 -7.82
N ASP A 5 76.34 -3.49 -7.24
CA ASP A 5 75.16 -4.30 -7.49
C ASP A 5 73.89 -3.45 -7.40
N PHE A 6 73.37 -3.02 -8.55
CA PHE A 6 72.06 -2.37 -8.68
C PHE A 6 71.10 -3.29 -9.43
N LEU A 7 71.05 -4.57 -9.05
CA LEU A 7 70.02 -5.51 -9.49
C LEU A 7 69.02 -5.81 -8.37
N GLN A 8 68.49 -4.77 -7.72
CA GLN A 8 67.14 -4.92 -7.17
C GLN A 8 66.18 -4.98 -8.37
N LYS A 9 65.70 -6.18 -8.73
CA LYS A 9 64.47 -6.34 -9.52
C LYS A 9 63.35 -5.64 -8.74
N ARG A 10 63.15 -4.34 -8.98
CA ARG A 10 62.17 -3.53 -8.26
C ARG A 10 60.78 -4.12 -8.52
N GLN A 11 60.04 -4.38 -7.46
CA GLN A 11 58.62 -4.75 -7.54
C GLN A 11 57.82 -3.51 -7.93
N TYR A 12 57.70 -3.26 -9.24
CA TYR A 12 56.81 -2.22 -9.76
C TYR A 12 55.35 -2.68 -9.66
N ILE A 13 54.47 -1.77 -9.26
CA ILE A 13 53.03 -1.92 -9.45
C ILE A 13 52.75 -1.48 -10.89
N ARG A 14 52.62 -2.47 -11.77
CA ARG A 14 52.18 -2.25 -13.14
C ARG A 14 50.69 -1.89 -13.16
N LEU A 15 50.39 -0.75 -13.76
CA LEU A 15 49.06 -0.19 -13.96
C LEU A 15 48.54 -0.56 -15.34
N ASN A 16 47.23 -0.77 -15.43
CA ASN A 16 46.51 -0.93 -16.71
C ASN A 16 46.15 0.44 -17.34
N SER A 17 46.60 1.54 -16.71
CA SER A 17 46.40 2.93 -17.13
C SER A 17 47.72 3.69 -16.94
N ILE A 18 47.79 4.94 -17.38
CA ILE A 18 49.00 5.76 -17.34
C ILE A 18 48.83 6.94 -16.37
N PHE A 19 49.89 7.27 -15.64
CA PHE A 19 50.04 8.59 -15.02
C PHE A 19 50.76 9.52 -15.98
N PRO A 20 50.18 10.68 -16.32
CA PRO A 20 50.91 11.74 -17.00
C PRO A 20 52.00 12.28 -16.09
N VAL A 21 53.19 12.45 -16.65
CA VAL A 21 54.36 12.99 -15.97
C VAL A 21 54.92 14.10 -16.83
N GLU A 22 55.15 15.25 -16.23
CA GLU A 22 55.83 16.37 -16.87
C GLU A 22 57.29 16.37 -16.41
N ILE A 23 58.22 16.43 -17.35
CA ILE A 23 59.66 16.47 -17.08
C ILE A 23 60.15 17.91 -17.31
N PHE A 24 60.87 18.46 -16.34
CA PHE A 24 61.47 19.78 -16.37
C PHE A 24 63.00 19.65 -16.39
N ILE A 25 63.60 19.98 -17.53
CA ILE A 25 65.05 19.91 -17.71
C ILE A 25 65.65 21.31 -17.51
N PRO A 26 66.58 21.49 -16.57
CA PRO A 26 67.26 22.76 -16.38
C PRO A 26 68.27 22.99 -17.52
N PHE A 27 68.14 24.10 -18.26
CA PHE A 27 69.12 24.49 -19.28
C PHE A 27 70.42 24.95 -18.62
N LEU A 28 71.56 24.38 -19.03
CA LEU A 28 72.90 24.71 -18.50
C LEU A 28 73.36 26.16 -18.78
N LYS A 29 72.62 26.96 -19.57
CA LYS A 29 73.01 28.34 -19.93
C LYS A 29 72.01 29.43 -19.58
N ASP A 30 70.77 29.13 -19.21
CA ASP A 30 69.81 30.14 -18.76
C ASP A 30 68.85 29.54 -17.74
N LYS A 31 69.00 29.93 -16.47
CA LYS A 31 68.24 29.39 -15.33
C LYS A 31 66.74 29.71 -15.38
N ARG A 32 66.26 30.45 -16.39
CA ARG A 32 64.87 30.94 -16.47
C ARG A 32 64.02 30.27 -17.55
N LYS A 33 64.55 29.32 -18.33
CA LYS A 33 63.78 28.58 -19.35
C LYS A 33 63.79 27.08 -19.03
N HIS A 34 62.73 26.59 -18.39
CA HIS A 34 62.47 25.16 -18.28
C HIS A 34 61.78 24.67 -19.55
N ARG A 35 62.30 23.60 -20.16
CA ARG A 35 61.60 22.90 -21.25
C ARG A 35 60.70 21.83 -20.64
N LEU A 36 59.40 21.92 -20.93
CA LEU A 36 58.39 20.96 -20.50
C LEU A 36 58.34 19.80 -21.51
N ILE A 37 58.58 18.57 -21.03
CA ILE A 37 58.46 17.35 -21.85
C ILE A 37 57.38 16.47 -21.24
N GLN A 38 56.41 16.06 -22.06
CA GLN A 38 55.36 15.16 -21.62
C GLN A 38 55.84 13.70 -21.68
N ALA A 39 55.68 13.02 -20.56
CA ALA A 39 55.99 11.63 -20.36
C ALA A 39 54.82 10.92 -19.69
N PHE A 40 54.88 9.59 -19.67
CA PHE A 40 53.87 8.78 -19.00
C PHE A 40 54.52 7.63 -18.24
N THR A 41 53.87 7.17 -17.18
CA THR A 41 54.31 5.96 -16.47
C THR A 41 53.16 4.99 -16.24
N CYS A 42 53.42 3.71 -16.46
CA CYS A 42 52.54 2.60 -16.06
C CYS A 42 53.20 1.70 -15.01
N ASP A 43 54.44 1.97 -14.61
CA ASP A 43 55.20 1.14 -13.66
C ASP A 43 55.72 2.01 -12.52
N VAL A 44 55.08 1.85 -11.35
CA VAL A 44 55.29 2.69 -10.17
C VAL A 44 55.90 1.88 -9.04
N SER A 45 56.90 2.41 -8.35
CA SER A 45 57.46 1.81 -7.14
C SER A 45 57.75 2.88 -6.06
N LEU A 46 58.02 2.45 -4.83
CA LEU A 46 58.48 3.36 -3.76
C LEU A 46 59.85 4.02 -4.08
N GLY A 47 60.66 3.36 -4.91
CA GLY A 47 62.00 3.82 -5.27
C GLY A 47 62.05 4.70 -6.53
N GLY A 48 61.02 4.67 -7.38
CA GLY A 48 61.04 5.39 -8.64
C GLY A 48 59.98 4.93 -9.63
N LEU A 49 60.08 5.44 -10.86
CA LEU A 49 59.12 5.24 -11.95
C LEU A 49 59.82 4.69 -13.20
N CYS A 50 59.06 4.03 -14.06
CA CYS A 50 59.46 3.85 -15.47
C CYS A 50 58.74 4.92 -16.30
N LEU A 51 59.48 5.89 -16.82
CA LEU A 51 58.93 6.94 -17.68
C LEU A 51 59.05 6.54 -19.14
N ARG A 52 58.04 6.93 -19.92
CA ARG A 52 57.98 6.73 -21.36
C ARG A 52 57.73 8.07 -22.02
N VAL A 53 58.60 8.42 -22.97
CA VAL A 53 58.49 9.61 -23.82
C VAL A 53 58.34 9.13 -25.26
N ASN A 54 57.32 9.63 -25.95
CA ASN A 54 57.12 9.36 -27.37
C ASN A 54 57.76 10.49 -28.18
N ASP A 55 58.41 10.13 -29.28
CA ASP A 55 59.15 11.02 -30.17
C ASP A 55 60.11 11.98 -29.44
N PRO A 56 61.05 11.42 -28.64
CA PRO A 56 62.09 12.22 -28.00
C PRO A 56 62.96 12.87 -29.09
N ASP A 57 63.31 14.13 -28.89
CA ASP A 57 64.26 14.78 -29.78
C ASP A 57 65.71 14.37 -29.48
N SER A 58 66.60 14.64 -30.43
CA SER A 58 68.02 14.27 -30.32
C SER A 58 68.72 14.90 -29.12
N GLU A 59 68.27 16.08 -28.68
CA GLU A 59 68.77 16.80 -27.51
C GLU A 59 68.39 16.11 -26.19
N LEU A 60 67.16 15.63 -26.04
CA LEU A 60 66.75 14.84 -24.87
C LEU A 60 67.53 13.52 -24.79
N ILE A 61 67.72 12.84 -25.93
CA ILE A 61 68.44 11.58 -25.99
C ILE A 61 69.91 11.77 -25.58
N SER A 62 70.58 12.82 -26.09
CA SER A 62 71.98 13.10 -25.74
C SER A 62 72.13 13.44 -24.25
N LEU A 63 71.22 14.25 -23.69
CA LEU A 63 71.23 14.66 -22.29
C LEU A 63 71.02 13.47 -21.32
N ILE A 64 70.30 12.43 -21.72
CA ILE A 64 70.05 11.24 -20.91
C ILE A 64 71.18 10.20 -21.04
N THR A 65 71.92 10.21 -22.14
CA THR A 65 73.01 9.25 -22.41
C THR A 65 74.21 9.45 -21.49
N ASP A 66 74.39 10.64 -20.90
CA ASP A 66 75.48 10.96 -19.96
C ASP A 66 75.33 10.34 -18.54
N GLN A 67 74.34 9.45 -18.32
CA GLN A 67 74.13 8.57 -17.13
C GLN A 67 74.16 9.21 -15.73
N LYS A 68 74.20 10.54 -15.59
CA LYS A 68 74.12 11.24 -14.28
C LYS A 68 73.17 12.43 -14.26
N THR A 69 72.30 12.53 -15.25
CA THR A 69 71.43 13.69 -15.39
C THR A 69 70.26 13.60 -14.43
N SER A 70 70.13 14.63 -13.58
CA SER A 70 69.01 14.79 -12.65
C SER A 70 68.07 15.88 -13.16
N PHE A 71 66.78 15.64 -13.06
CA PHE A 71 65.74 16.57 -13.51
C PHE A 71 64.54 16.52 -12.57
N ASP A 72 63.73 17.57 -12.61
CA ASP A 72 62.49 17.66 -11.84
C ASP A 72 61.34 17.07 -12.64
N ILE A 73 60.45 16.36 -11.97
CA ILE A 73 59.23 15.81 -12.57
C ILE A 73 58.00 16.20 -11.77
N HIS A 74 56.89 16.43 -12.48
CA HIS A 74 55.57 16.57 -11.89
C HIS A 74 54.71 15.38 -12.30
N VAL A 75 54.31 14.56 -11.32
CA VAL A 75 53.42 13.41 -11.55
C VAL A 75 51.99 13.86 -11.35
N ASN A 76 51.22 13.90 -12.45
CA ASN A 76 49.82 14.27 -12.44
C ASN A 76 48.97 13.06 -12.07
N MET A 77 48.38 13.08 -10.87
CA MET A 77 47.55 11.97 -10.40
C MET A 77 46.07 12.28 -10.65
N PRO A 78 45.26 11.32 -11.14
CA PRO A 78 43.86 11.57 -11.52
C PRO A 78 42.93 12.06 -10.39
N ILE A 79 43.34 11.91 -9.12
CA ILE A 79 42.49 12.14 -7.94
C ILE A 79 43.03 13.30 -7.06
N THR A 80 44.26 13.76 -7.27
CA THR A 80 44.82 14.88 -6.48
C THR A 80 44.83 16.16 -7.31
N TYR A 81 44.30 17.25 -6.74
CA TYR A 81 44.26 18.56 -7.37
C TYR A 81 45.63 19.22 -7.56
N ARG A 82 46.70 18.64 -6.99
CA ARG A 82 48.08 19.14 -7.14
C ARG A 82 48.97 18.05 -7.73
N PRO A 83 49.81 18.37 -8.73
CA PRO A 83 50.86 17.49 -9.20
C PRO A 83 51.85 17.19 -8.08
N ILE A 84 52.40 15.97 -8.08
CA ILE A 84 53.45 15.59 -7.12
C ILE A 84 54.80 15.92 -7.73
N GLU A 85 55.53 16.81 -7.08
CA GLU A 85 56.87 17.24 -7.49
C GLU A 85 57.94 16.29 -6.93
N ALA A 86 58.87 15.87 -7.78
CA ALA A 86 59.99 15.03 -7.38
C ALA A 86 61.23 15.31 -8.22
N LYS A 87 62.40 15.32 -7.58
CA LYS A 87 63.68 15.31 -8.28
C LYS A 87 64.11 13.86 -8.52
N VAL A 88 64.46 13.53 -9.75
CA VAL A 88 64.80 12.16 -10.14
C VAL A 88 66.11 12.07 -10.91
N CYS A 89 66.75 10.91 -10.84
CA CYS A 89 67.95 10.58 -11.60
C CYS A 89 67.68 9.37 -12.50
N VAL A 90 68.19 9.40 -13.74
CA VAL A 90 68.08 8.28 -14.68
C VAL A 90 69.03 7.17 -14.28
N VAL A 91 68.50 5.96 -14.14
CA VAL A 91 69.26 4.75 -13.79
C VAL A 91 69.53 3.89 -15.02
N TRP A 92 68.60 3.86 -15.97
CA TRP A 92 68.76 3.20 -17.26
C TRP A 92 67.84 3.86 -18.28
N HIS A 93 68.20 3.75 -19.55
CA HIS A 93 67.36 4.17 -20.67
C HIS A 93 67.45 3.18 -21.83
N GLU A 94 66.39 3.13 -22.63
CA GLU A 94 66.28 2.30 -23.83
C GLU A 94 65.52 3.08 -24.90
N VAL A 95 66.13 3.26 -26.07
CA VAL A 95 65.47 3.86 -27.24
C VAL A 95 65.01 2.73 -28.15
N LYS A 96 63.71 2.69 -28.43
CA LYS A 96 63.10 1.77 -29.40
C LYS A 96 62.68 2.54 -30.64
N GLU A 97 63.16 2.10 -31.79
CA GLU A 97 62.69 2.61 -33.07
C GLU A 97 61.52 1.74 -33.54
N HIS A 98 60.35 2.35 -33.64
CA HIS A 98 59.19 1.76 -34.30
C HIS A 98 59.06 2.36 -35.70
N HIS A 99 58.44 1.65 -36.65
CA HIS A 99 58.34 2.04 -38.06
C HIS A 99 57.80 3.46 -38.34
N ARG A 100 57.20 4.15 -37.36
CA ARG A 100 56.63 5.49 -37.49
C ARG A 100 56.96 6.49 -36.37
N HIS A 101 57.65 6.07 -35.30
CA HIS A 101 57.98 6.94 -34.16
C HIS A 101 59.13 6.37 -33.34
N LYS A 102 59.85 7.24 -32.62
CA LYS A 102 60.88 6.82 -31.66
C LYS A 102 60.26 6.80 -30.26
N GLN A 103 60.57 5.79 -29.45
CA GLN A 103 60.13 5.74 -28.07
C GLN A 103 61.33 5.63 -27.14
N LEU A 104 61.38 6.50 -26.14
CA LEU A 104 62.38 6.44 -25.07
C LEU A 104 61.71 5.94 -23.80
N ASN A 105 62.16 4.78 -23.31
CA ASN A 105 61.82 4.27 -22.00
C ASN A 105 63.00 4.54 -21.06
N MET A 106 62.73 5.06 -19.86
CA MET A 106 63.76 5.34 -18.88
C MET A 106 63.31 4.96 -17.48
N GLY A 107 64.17 4.24 -16.75
CA GLY A 107 63.97 3.99 -15.33
C GLY A 107 64.56 5.12 -14.52
N VAL A 108 63.73 5.80 -13.73
CA VAL A 108 64.16 6.89 -12.87
C VAL A 108 64.10 6.48 -11.39
N PHE A 109 65.01 7.02 -10.59
CA PHE A 109 65.02 6.87 -9.14
C PHE A 109 64.74 8.22 -8.47
N TYR A 110 63.94 8.23 -7.40
CA TYR A 110 63.67 9.45 -6.66
C TYR A 110 64.88 9.89 -5.84
N GLU A 111 65.51 10.99 -6.25
CA GLU A 111 66.59 11.65 -5.50
C GLU A 111 66.01 12.46 -4.33
N ALA A 112 64.97 13.26 -4.59
CA ALA A 112 64.26 14.03 -3.58
C ALA A 112 62.74 14.02 -3.83
N ILE A 113 61.99 13.52 -2.85
CA ILE A 113 60.51 13.52 -2.82
C ILE A 113 60.08 13.23 -1.39
N SER A 114 58.99 13.83 -0.93
CA SER A 114 58.49 13.59 0.43
C SER A 114 57.99 12.15 0.62
N GLN A 115 58.10 11.62 1.84
CA GLN A 115 57.55 10.28 2.16
C GLN A 115 56.03 10.21 2.00
N LYS A 116 55.35 11.32 2.25
CA LYS A 116 53.90 11.45 2.04
C LYS A 116 53.55 11.25 0.56
N ASP A 117 54.31 11.87 -0.33
CA ASP A 117 54.08 11.83 -1.77
C ASP A 117 54.45 10.47 -2.38
N LYS A 118 55.56 9.83 -1.93
CA LYS A 118 55.87 8.43 -2.31
C LYS A 118 54.70 7.50 -1.99
N LYS A 119 54.15 7.61 -0.78
CA LYS A 119 52.98 6.82 -0.35
C LYS A 119 51.73 7.19 -1.14
N ALA A 120 51.54 8.45 -1.53
CA ALA A 120 50.41 8.90 -2.33
C ALA A 120 50.43 8.29 -3.74
N ILE A 121 51.58 8.32 -4.44
CA ILE A 121 51.73 7.73 -5.79
C ILE A 121 51.46 6.22 -5.74
N VAL A 122 52.09 5.50 -4.80
CA VAL A 122 51.91 4.05 -4.65
C VAL A 122 50.49 3.69 -4.19
N GLY A 123 49.91 4.46 -3.28
CA GLY A 123 48.54 4.26 -2.79
C GLY A 123 47.51 4.45 -3.90
N ALA A 124 47.66 5.49 -4.74
CA ALA A 124 46.83 5.69 -5.91
C ALA A 124 47.01 4.57 -6.95
N ALA A 125 48.24 4.13 -7.21
CA ALA A 125 48.52 3.00 -8.08
C ALA A 125 47.82 1.71 -7.60
N ARG A 126 47.89 1.41 -6.29
CA ARG A 126 47.18 0.27 -5.69
C ARG A 126 45.67 0.40 -5.83
N ARG A 127 45.11 1.59 -5.56
CA ARG A 127 43.68 1.87 -5.72
C ARG A 127 43.23 1.65 -7.16
N MET A 128 43.93 2.18 -8.15
CA MET A 128 43.56 2.00 -9.57
C MET A 128 43.64 0.54 -10.03
N LYS A 129 44.50 -0.27 -9.43
CA LYS A 129 44.59 -1.71 -9.72
C LYS A 129 43.47 -2.52 -9.06
N TRP A 130 43.09 -2.18 -7.83
CA TRP A 130 42.08 -2.90 -7.07
C TRP A 130 40.65 -2.43 -7.32
N PHE A 131 40.46 -1.15 -7.60
CA PHE A 131 39.14 -0.53 -7.76
C PHE A 131 38.28 -1.21 -8.84
N PRO A 132 38.78 -1.55 -10.04
CA PRO A 132 37.97 -2.25 -11.04
C PRO A 132 37.47 -3.61 -10.53
N ARG A 133 38.32 -4.36 -9.80
CA ARG A 133 37.94 -5.67 -9.23
C ARG A 133 36.90 -5.52 -8.13
N ALA A 134 37.12 -4.57 -7.23
CA ALA A 134 36.16 -4.26 -6.17
C ALA A 134 34.81 -3.83 -6.76
N ALA A 135 34.83 -2.95 -7.77
CA ALA A 135 33.62 -2.51 -8.47
C ALA A 135 32.89 -3.67 -9.16
N SER A 136 33.61 -4.57 -9.86
CA SER A 136 33.01 -5.77 -10.45
C SER A 136 32.36 -6.68 -9.40
N ILE A 137 33.03 -6.91 -8.26
CA ILE A 137 32.46 -7.69 -7.15
C ILE A 137 31.21 -7.01 -6.59
N SER A 138 31.23 -5.69 -6.38
CA SER A 138 30.06 -4.93 -5.92
C SER A 138 28.89 -5.02 -6.89
N ILE A 139 29.15 -4.96 -8.21
CA ILE A 139 28.11 -5.14 -9.24
C ILE A 139 27.51 -6.55 -9.16
N ILE A 140 28.34 -7.59 -9.03
CA ILE A 140 27.87 -8.97 -8.90
C ILE A 140 27.01 -9.13 -7.64
N ILE A 141 27.45 -8.57 -6.50
CA ILE A 141 26.65 -8.59 -5.25
C ILE A 141 25.31 -7.89 -5.44
N LEU A 142 25.29 -6.72 -6.09
CA LEU A 142 24.04 -5.99 -6.37
C LEU A 142 23.11 -6.79 -7.28
N LEU A 143 23.64 -7.46 -8.33
CA LEU A 143 22.86 -8.34 -9.19
C LEU A 143 22.30 -9.54 -8.44
N CYS A 144 23.09 -10.16 -7.56
CA CYS A 144 22.61 -11.26 -6.70
C CYS A 144 21.51 -10.78 -5.76
N LEU A 145 21.66 -9.60 -5.13
CA LEU A 145 20.63 -9.01 -4.26
C LEU A 145 19.35 -8.70 -5.03
N LEU A 146 19.46 -8.18 -6.26
CA LEU A 146 18.30 -7.97 -7.14
C LEU A 146 17.62 -9.29 -7.50
N GLY A 147 18.39 -10.34 -7.81
CA GLY A 147 17.86 -11.68 -8.09
C GLY A 147 17.12 -12.29 -6.90
N VAL A 148 17.70 -12.19 -5.68
CA VAL A 148 17.05 -12.64 -4.44
C VAL A 148 15.80 -11.82 -4.16
N SER A 149 15.85 -10.50 -4.31
CA SER A 149 14.69 -9.62 -4.13
C SER A 149 13.57 -9.97 -5.12
N TYR A 150 13.89 -10.20 -6.39
CA TYR A 150 12.92 -10.58 -7.41
C TYR A 150 12.27 -11.94 -7.10
N TYR A 151 13.08 -12.94 -6.73
CA TYR A 151 12.58 -14.26 -6.33
C TYR A 151 11.65 -14.17 -5.12
N HIS A 152 12.05 -13.42 -4.09
CA HIS A 152 11.24 -13.20 -2.90
C HIS A 152 9.90 -12.53 -3.25
N THR A 153 9.91 -11.47 -4.05
CA THR A 153 8.67 -10.79 -4.50
C THR A 153 7.74 -11.74 -5.26
N ARG A 154 8.27 -12.54 -6.19
CA ARG A 154 7.47 -13.53 -6.94
C ARG A 154 6.85 -14.59 -6.02
N MET A 155 7.61 -15.08 -5.05
CA MET A 155 7.11 -16.03 -4.06
C MET A 155 6.01 -15.43 -3.17
N VAL A 156 6.16 -14.18 -2.72
CA VAL A 156 5.13 -13.48 -1.92
C VAL A 156 3.85 -13.27 -2.73
N ILE A 157 3.96 -12.87 -4.00
CA ILE A 157 2.80 -12.73 -4.89
C ILE A 157 2.06 -14.07 -5.05
N ALA A 158 2.79 -15.17 -5.27
CA ALA A 158 2.19 -16.50 -5.40
C ALA A 158 1.48 -16.94 -4.11
N LYS A 159 2.09 -16.70 -2.95
CA LYS A 159 1.49 -16.99 -1.64
C LYS A 159 0.23 -16.15 -1.39
N ASN A 160 0.27 -14.86 -1.70
CA ASN A 160 -0.89 -13.98 -1.55
C ASN A 160 -2.03 -14.40 -2.48
N ARG A 161 -1.73 -14.76 -3.72
CA ARG A 161 -2.73 -15.27 -4.67
C ARG A 161 -3.40 -16.55 -4.14
N SER A 162 -2.60 -17.51 -3.67
CA SER A 162 -3.12 -18.74 -3.07
C SER A 162 -3.96 -18.48 -1.81
N LEU A 163 -3.56 -17.52 -0.98
CA LEU A 163 -4.33 -17.11 0.20
C LEU A 163 -5.71 -16.57 -0.19
N ILE A 164 -5.76 -15.69 -1.19
CA ILE A 164 -7.00 -15.10 -1.70
C ILE A 164 -7.90 -16.17 -2.33
N GLU A 165 -7.34 -17.04 -3.17
CA GLU A 165 -8.09 -18.16 -3.79
C GLU A 165 -8.68 -19.09 -2.72
N ARG A 166 -7.91 -19.42 -1.67
CA ARG A 166 -8.41 -20.19 -0.53
C ARG A 166 -9.49 -19.46 0.26
N PHE A 167 -9.34 -18.15 0.48
CA PHE A 167 -10.32 -17.35 1.19
C PHE A 167 -11.67 -17.37 0.48
N TYR A 168 -11.69 -17.13 -0.83
CA TYR A 168 -12.92 -17.20 -1.62
C TYR A 168 -13.53 -18.61 -1.67
N GLY A 169 -12.71 -19.65 -1.82
CA GLY A 169 -13.20 -21.03 -1.78
C GLY A 169 -13.88 -21.38 -0.45
N ILE A 170 -13.29 -20.95 0.67
CA ILE A 170 -13.88 -21.17 2.01
C ILE A 170 -15.13 -20.33 2.22
N GLN A 171 -15.17 -19.11 1.69
CA GLN A 171 -16.37 -18.27 1.76
C GLN A 171 -17.55 -18.94 1.04
N GLU A 172 -17.34 -19.46 -0.17
CA GLU A 172 -18.36 -20.20 -0.92
C GLU A 172 -18.86 -21.43 -0.17
N VAL A 173 -17.93 -22.24 0.38
CA VAL A 173 -18.28 -23.42 1.18
C VAL A 173 -19.05 -23.03 2.46
N SER A 174 -18.65 -21.94 3.13
CA SER A 174 -19.33 -21.42 4.30
C SER A 174 -20.77 -21.01 3.98
N ASP A 175 -21.01 -20.37 2.84
CA ASP A 175 -22.33 -19.94 2.43
C ASP A 175 -23.23 -21.13 2.07
N ILE A 176 -22.67 -22.15 1.39
CA ILE A 176 -23.37 -23.41 1.11
C ILE A 176 -23.78 -24.12 2.40
N TYR A 177 -22.88 -24.22 3.37
CA TYR A 177 -23.20 -24.83 4.67
C TYR A 177 -24.23 -24.02 5.45
N ARG A 178 -24.15 -22.69 5.42
CA ARG A 178 -25.15 -21.82 6.04
C ARG A 178 -26.54 -22.02 5.42
N GLN A 179 -26.65 -21.99 4.10
CA GLN A 179 -27.92 -22.23 3.40
C GLN A 179 -28.48 -23.64 3.68
N SER A 180 -27.59 -24.64 3.74
CA SER A 180 -27.99 -26.01 4.05
C SER A 180 -28.49 -26.13 5.49
N PHE A 181 -27.79 -25.49 6.43
CA PHE A 181 -28.20 -25.40 7.83
C PHE A 181 -29.57 -24.74 7.96
N ASP A 182 -29.78 -23.56 7.34
CA ASP A 182 -31.06 -22.83 7.39
C ASP A 182 -32.21 -23.68 6.83
N LYS A 183 -31.99 -24.44 5.75
CA LYS A 183 -32.99 -25.37 5.19
C LYS A 183 -33.31 -26.52 6.14
N ILE A 184 -32.30 -27.09 6.79
CA ILE A 184 -32.47 -28.18 7.77
C ILE A 184 -33.22 -27.67 9.01
N ASP A 185 -32.88 -26.46 9.47
CA ASP A 185 -33.48 -25.84 10.65
C ASP A 185 -34.97 -25.51 10.44
N ARG A 186 -35.34 -25.02 9.25
CA ARG A 186 -36.75 -24.84 8.86
C ARG A 186 -37.52 -26.16 8.86
N ARG A 187 -36.94 -27.24 8.31
CA ARG A 187 -37.58 -28.57 8.31
C ARG A 187 -37.74 -29.13 9.72
N TYR A 188 -36.71 -28.96 10.56
CA TYR A 188 -36.78 -29.35 11.97
C TYR A 188 -37.92 -28.63 12.69
N SER A 189 -38.04 -27.31 12.49
CA SER A 189 -39.09 -26.49 13.09
C SER A 189 -40.49 -26.95 12.62
N SER A 190 -40.67 -27.17 11.31
CA SER A 190 -41.92 -27.70 10.73
C SER A 190 -42.32 -29.06 11.34
N PHE A 191 -41.40 -30.02 11.41
CA PHE A 191 -41.71 -31.33 11.99
C PHE A 191 -42.02 -31.27 13.48
N THR A 192 -41.38 -30.35 14.21
CA THR A 192 -41.65 -30.15 15.65
C THR A 192 -43.04 -29.55 15.87
N GLU A 193 -43.48 -28.64 14.99
CA GLU A 193 -44.84 -28.09 14.99
C GLU A 193 -45.88 -29.16 14.66
N GLU A 194 -45.68 -29.93 13.58
CA GLU A 194 -46.54 -31.07 13.19
C GLU A 194 -46.65 -32.13 14.31
N LEU A 195 -45.54 -32.41 15.01
CA LEU A 195 -45.55 -33.33 16.15
C LEU A 195 -46.44 -32.78 17.29
N GLY A 196 -46.32 -31.49 17.61
CA GLY A 196 -47.16 -30.83 18.61
C GLY A 196 -48.65 -30.87 18.27
N GLU A 197 -49.01 -30.71 16.99
CA GLU A 197 -50.39 -30.86 16.50
C GLU A 197 -50.90 -32.30 16.68
N LYS A 198 -50.10 -33.30 16.31
CA LYS A 198 -50.46 -34.72 16.47
C LYS A 198 -50.58 -35.13 17.94
N GLU A 199 -49.73 -34.63 18.83
CA GLU A 199 -49.84 -34.87 20.27
C GLU A 199 -51.11 -34.27 20.87
N ASN A 200 -51.51 -33.08 20.40
CA ASN A 200 -52.78 -32.47 20.80
C ASN A 200 -53.98 -33.27 20.27
N LEU A 201 -53.93 -33.77 19.03
CA LEU A 201 -54.98 -34.62 18.46
C LEU A 201 -55.13 -35.93 19.24
N ILE A 202 -54.04 -36.62 19.53
CA ILE A 202 -54.04 -37.85 20.36
C ILE A 202 -54.67 -37.56 21.74
N ARG A 203 -54.32 -36.43 22.36
CA ARG A 203 -54.90 -36.03 23.65
C ARG A 203 -56.41 -35.81 23.57
N GLN A 204 -56.90 -35.20 22.50
CA GLN A 204 -58.33 -34.98 22.27
C GLN A 204 -59.08 -36.29 22.03
N LEU A 205 -58.52 -37.19 21.19
CA LEU A 205 -59.11 -38.50 20.89
C LEU A 205 -59.20 -39.37 22.15
N ASN A 206 -58.14 -39.43 22.95
CA ASN A 206 -58.14 -40.12 24.24
C ASN A 206 -59.20 -39.56 25.19
N THR A 207 -59.31 -38.23 25.29
CA THR A 207 -60.34 -37.59 26.13
C THR A 207 -61.76 -37.98 25.68
N ARG A 208 -62.03 -38.07 24.38
CA ARG A 208 -63.34 -38.49 23.85
C ARG A 208 -63.63 -39.97 24.12
N LEU A 209 -62.62 -40.83 24.00
CA LEU A 209 -62.73 -42.26 24.35
C LEU A 209 -63.01 -42.45 25.85
N ASP A 210 -62.30 -41.73 26.72
CA ASP A 210 -62.51 -41.77 28.18
C ASP A 210 -63.93 -41.30 28.56
N GLN A 211 -64.43 -40.25 27.91
CA GLN A 211 -65.80 -39.74 28.10
C GLN A 211 -66.87 -40.74 27.66
N ALA A 212 -66.60 -41.50 26.60
CA ALA A 212 -67.49 -42.55 26.12
C ALA A 212 -67.48 -43.79 27.04
N GLU A 213 -66.34 -44.12 27.67
CA GLU A 213 -66.23 -45.21 28.64
C GLU A 213 -66.86 -44.89 30.00
N ALA A 214 -66.87 -43.62 30.41
CA ALA A 214 -67.46 -43.15 31.66
C ALA A 214 -69.01 -43.07 31.65
N VAL A 215 -69.69 -43.65 30.65
CA VAL A 215 -71.18 -43.72 30.52
C VAL A 215 -71.85 -42.33 30.45
N THR A 216 -71.14 -41.29 30.03
CA THR A 216 -71.69 -39.91 29.98
C THR A 216 -72.24 -39.54 28.59
N ILE A 217 -71.91 -40.30 27.54
CA ILE A 217 -72.35 -40.11 26.15
C ILE A 217 -72.74 -41.49 25.57
N GLU A 218 -73.94 -41.62 25.01
CA GLU A 218 -74.30 -42.80 24.20
C GLU A 218 -73.54 -42.74 22.87
N MET A 219 -72.50 -43.57 22.73
CA MET A 219 -71.68 -43.66 21.53
C MET A 219 -71.94 -45.00 20.85
N THR A 220 -72.17 -44.99 19.53
CA THR A 220 -72.46 -46.23 18.80
C THR A 220 -71.19 -47.09 18.64
N PRO A 221 -71.30 -48.42 18.50
CA PRO A 221 -70.15 -49.30 18.28
C PRO A 221 -69.29 -48.86 17.08
N ASP A 222 -69.92 -48.43 15.99
CA ASP A 222 -69.26 -47.98 14.76
C ASP A 222 -68.46 -46.67 14.99
N GLU A 223 -68.99 -45.72 15.77
CA GLU A 223 -68.28 -44.48 16.12
C GLU A 223 -67.06 -44.75 17.02
N ARG A 224 -67.15 -45.75 17.90
CA ARG A 224 -66.03 -46.16 18.77
C ARG A 224 -64.91 -46.81 17.98
N GLU A 225 -65.26 -47.69 17.05
CA GLU A 225 -64.30 -48.34 16.16
C GLU A 225 -63.58 -47.30 15.28
N SER A 226 -64.32 -46.32 14.74
CA SER A 226 -63.75 -45.22 13.96
C SER A 226 -62.78 -44.34 14.78
N LEU A 227 -63.12 -43.99 16.03
CA LEU A 227 -62.23 -43.21 16.90
C LEU A 227 -60.97 -43.98 17.29
N GLN A 228 -61.07 -45.29 17.50
CA GLN A 228 -59.93 -46.16 17.77
C GLN A 228 -59.01 -46.28 16.55
N GLU A 229 -59.57 -46.40 15.34
CA GLU A 229 -58.81 -46.41 14.10
C GLU A 229 -58.07 -45.07 13.88
N GLU A 230 -58.74 -43.95 14.12
CA GLU A 230 -58.16 -42.60 14.01
C GLU A 230 -57.03 -42.38 15.03
N LEU A 231 -57.21 -42.83 16.28
CA LEU A 231 -56.16 -42.82 17.31
C LEU A 231 -54.95 -43.65 16.89
N SER A 232 -55.17 -44.88 16.40
CA SER A 232 -54.08 -45.77 15.96
C SER A 232 -53.28 -45.17 14.81
N THR A 233 -53.96 -44.48 13.88
CA THR A 233 -53.35 -43.77 12.76
C THR A 233 -52.52 -42.59 13.26
N ALA A 234 -53.07 -41.80 14.19
CA ALA A 234 -52.37 -40.66 14.77
C ALA A 234 -51.12 -41.07 15.58
N GLU A 235 -51.17 -42.17 16.31
CA GLU A 235 -50.02 -42.74 17.03
C GLU A 235 -48.94 -43.25 16.07
N ARG A 236 -49.33 -43.90 14.96
CA ARG A 236 -48.40 -44.34 13.92
C ARG A 236 -47.70 -43.16 13.24
N ASP A 237 -48.47 -42.12 12.90
CA ASP A 237 -47.96 -40.88 12.33
C ASP A 237 -46.99 -40.17 13.28
N LYS A 238 -47.32 -40.13 14.58
CA LYS A 238 -46.44 -39.60 15.63
C LYS A 238 -45.09 -40.34 15.64
N GLY A 239 -45.10 -41.67 15.65
CA GLY A 239 -43.87 -42.47 15.63
C GLY A 239 -43.00 -42.20 14.38
N LEU A 240 -43.63 -42.05 13.21
CA LEU A 240 -42.93 -41.68 11.97
C LEU A 240 -42.36 -40.26 12.02
N LEU A 241 -43.06 -39.30 12.64
CA LEU A 241 -42.57 -37.93 12.84
C LEU A 241 -41.39 -37.88 13.81
N GLU A 242 -41.44 -38.62 14.91
CA GLU A 242 -40.32 -38.72 15.86
C GLU A 242 -39.05 -39.27 15.20
N GLU A 243 -39.19 -40.30 14.34
CA GLU A 243 -38.06 -40.84 13.56
C GLU A 243 -37.51 -39.81 12.56
N LYS A 244 -38.38 -39.08 11.85
CA LYS A 244 -37.97 -37.99 10.96
C LYS A 244 -37.24 -36.89 11.71
N ILE A 245 -37.72 -36.49 12.88
CA ILE A 245 -37.09 -35.48 13.74
C ILE A 245 -35.69 -35.94 14.16
N LYS A 246 -35.54 -37.19 14.61
CA LYS A 246 -34.25 -37.76 14.98
C LYS A 246 -33.25 -37.71 13.80
N ASN A 247 -33.68 -38.15 12.62
CA ASN A 247 -32.86 -38.12 11.40
C ASN A 247 -32.47 -36.68 10.99
N VAL A 248 -33.38 -35.72 11.13
CA VAL A 248 -33.10 -34.30 10.84
C VAL A 248 -32.16 -33.71 11.89
N LEU A 249 -32.29 -34.08 13.15
CA LEU A 249 -31.44 -33.62 14.25
C LEU A 249 -29.98 -34.06 14.04
N GLU A 250 -29.74 -35.32 13.71
CA GLU A 250 -28.38 -35.83 13.39
C GLU A 250 -27.76 -35.07 12.20
N ARG A 251 -28.56 -34.78 11.17
CA ARG A 251 -28.11 -33.96 10.02
C ARG A 251 -27.82 -32.52 10.42
N LYS A 252 -28.63 -31.94 11.32
CA LYS A 252 -28.47 -30.58 11.84
C LYS A 252 -27.16 -30.46 12.63
N GLU A 253 -26.88 -31.41 13.52
CA GLU A 253 -25.62 -31.45 14.29
C GLU A 253 -24.40 -31.56 13.40
N LYS A 254 -24.45 -32.43 12.38
CA LYS A 254 -23.35 -32.57 11.41
C LYS A 254 -23.14 -31.29 10.59
N ALA A 255 -24.21 -30.64 10.16
CA ALA A 255 -24.15 -29.38 9.43
C ALA A 255 -23.60 -28.23 10.29
N ASP A 256 -24.03 -28.12 11.56
CA ASP A 256 -23.52 -27.14 12.51
C ASP A 256 -22.01 -27.31 12.75
N LYS A 257 -21.55 -28.56 12.95
CA LYS A 257 -20.13 -28.85 13.11
C LYS A 257 -19.30 -28.38 11.91
N LEU A 258 -19.71 -28.73 10.69
CA LEU A 258 -19.02 -28.32 9.46
C LEU A 258 -19.03 -26.79 9.27
N LEU A 259 -20.15 -26.14 9.60
CA LEU A 259 -20.27 -24.69 9.55
C LEU A 259 -19.29 -24.03 10.52
N ARG A 260 -19.19 -24.51 11.77
CA ARG A 260 -18.25 -23.99 12.77
C ARG A 260 -16.79 -24.18 12.36
N GLU A 261 -16.41 -25.36 11.87
CA GLU A 261 -15.06 -25.64 11.38
C GLU A 261 -14.69 -24.69 10.22
N THR A 262 -15.61 -24.52 9.27
CA THR A 262 -15.41 -23.64 8.12
C THR A 262 -15.32 -22.17 8.53
N GLN A 263 -16.15 -21.72 9.48
CA GLN A 263 -16.09 -20.35 10.02
C GLN A 263 -14.77 -20.07 10.75
N GLN A 264 -14.23 -21.04 11.49
CA GLN A 264 -12.93 -20.92 12.13
C GLN A 264 -11.79 -20.80 11.11
N GLU A 265 -11.81 -21.61 10.05
CA GLU A 265 -10.83 -21.52 8.98
C GLU A 265 -10.94 -20.19 8.22
N ARG A 266 -12.17 -19.76 7.91
CA ARG A 266 -12.45 -18.45 7.31
C ARG A 266 -11.83 -17.32 8.13
N LYS A 267 -12.07 -17.31 9.45
CA LYS A 267 -11.52 -16.29 10.35
C LYS A 267 -10.00 -16.24 10.31
N LYS A 268 -9.32 -17.40 10.31
CA LYS A 268 -7.85 -17.45 10.19
C LYS A 268 -7.34 -16.84 8.88
N LEU A 269 -8.03 -17.12 7.77
CA LEU A 269 -7.67 -16.55 6.46
C LEU A 269 -8.00 -15.05 6.39
N GLU A 270 -9.11 -14.63 7.00
CA GLU A 270 -9.49 -13.23 7.14
C GLU A 270 -8.43 -12.44 7.91
N ASP A 271 -8.01 -12.93 9.07
CA ASP A 271 -6.95 -12.33 9.90
C ASP A 271 -5.63 -12.23 9.12
N ALA A 272 -5.26 -13.28 8.38
CA ALA A 272 -4.06 -13.27 7.54
C ALA A 272 -4.15 -12.26 6.38
N THR A 273 -5.33 -12.14 5.76
CA THR A 273 -5.59 -11.22 4.67
C THR A 273 -5.56 -9.77 5.17
N LEU A 274 -6.24 -9.47 6.27
CA LEU A 274 -6.23 -8.17 6.94
C LEU A 274 -4.80 -7.77 7.35
N LYS A 275 -4.03 -8.71 7.91
CA LYS A 275 -2.62 -8.47 8.24
C LYS A 275 -1.81 -8.08 7.01
N ASN A 276 -2.00 -8.75 5.88
CA ASN A 276 -1.30 -8.44 4.63
C ASN A 276 -1.72 -7.07 4.06
N MET A 277 -3.02 -6.74 4.12
CA MET A 277 -3.52 -5.42 3.73
C MET A 277 -2.90 -4.31 4.59
N ASN A 278 -2.91 -4.46 5.91
CA ASN A 278 -2.31 -3.51 6.85
C ASN A 278 -0.81 -3.35 6.65
N GLN A 279 -0.12 -4.44 6.33
CA GLN A 279 1.29 -4.40 5.98
C GLN A 279 1.53 -3.57 4.71
N TRP A 280 0.67 -3.70 3.69
CA TRP A 280 0.75 -2.90 2.47
C TRP A 280 0.61 -1.40 2.78
N PHE A 281 -0.41 -0.98 3.53
CA PHE A 281 -0.55 0.44 3.94
C PHE A 281 0.69 0.93 4.70
N SER A 282 1.23 0.08 5.58
CA SER A 282 2.40 0.41 6.38
C SER A 282 3.68 0.57 5.55
N THR A 283 3.86 -0.21 4.49
CA THR A 283 5.05 -0.11 3.62
C THR A 283 4.96 1.03 2.61
N HIS A 284 3.75 1.38 2.18
CA HIS A 284 3.52 2.39 1.14
C HIS A 284 3.28 3.80 1.68
N GLN A 285 3.18 3.97 3.01
CA GLN A 285 3.17 5.29 3.63
C GLN A 285 4.52 6.00 3.47
N ASN A 286 4.50 7.15 2.80
CA ASN A 286 5.66 7.99 2.63
C ASN A 286 6.14 8.52 3.99
N LYS A 287 7.42 8.32 4.30
CA LYS A 287 8.00 8.69 5.60
C LYS A 287 8.09 10.20 5.85
N VAL A 288 8.12 11.01 4.79
CA VAL A 288 8.31 12.46 4.87
C VAL A 288 6.98 13.19 4.96
N SER A 289 6.03 12.88 4.07
CA SER A 289 4.71 13.52 4.08
C SER A 289 3.73 12.83 5.03
N GLY A 290 3.89 11.53 5.28
CA GLY A 290 2.88 10.71 5.94
C GLY A 290 1.76 10.21 5.03
N LEU A 291 1.73 10.62 3.75
CA LEU A 291 0.70 10.26 2.79
C LEU A 291 0.97 8.91 2.11
N ILE A 292 -0.05 8.34 1.49
CA ILE A 292 -0.02 7.09 0.71
C ILE A 292 -0.42 7.39 -0.74
N MET A 293 0.19 6.69 -1.70
CA MET A 293 -0.21 6.80 -3.10
C MET A 293 -1.57 6.14 -3.32
N SER A 294 -2.47 6.85 -3.99
CA SER A 294 -3.80 6.34 -4.35
C SER A 294 -3.75 5.37 -5.53
N PHE A 295 -2.94 5.67 -6.54
CA PHE A 295 -2.86 4.91 -7.78
C PHE A 295 -1.41 4.62 -8.15
N GLU A 296 -0.96 3.38 -7.91
CA GLU A 296 0.41 2.96 -8.24
C GLU A 296 0.58 2.53 -9.71
N GLY A 297 -0.51 2.09 -10.33
CA GLY A 297 -0.51 1.54 -11.69
C GLY A 297 -0.69 2.56 -12.82
N ASP A 298 -1.06 3.80 -12.50
CA ASP A 298 -1.31 4.86 -13.49
C ASP A 298 -0.16 5.87 -13.54
N PRO A 299 0.61 5.94 -14.64
CA PRO A 299 1.70 6.90 -14.78
C PRO A 299 1.26 8.37 -14.77
N SER A 300 0.02 8.68 -15.16
CA SER A 300 -0.48 10.06 -15.31
C SER A 300 -0.71 10.76 -13.98
N ILE A 301 -1.11 9.99 -12.97
CA ILE A 301 -1.37 10.42 -11.59
C ILE A 301 -0.37 9.81 -10.61
N LYS A 302 0.82 9.48 -11.11
CA LYS A 302 1.90 8.89 -10.31
C LYS A 302 2.24 9.77 -9.12
N ASN A 303 2.38 9.15 -7.94
CA ASN A 303 2.64 9.82 -6.66
C ASN A 303 1.51 10.74 -6.19
N TRP A 304 0.29 10.62 -6.70
CA TRP A 304 -0.84 11.37 -6.16
C TRP A 304 -1.45 10.62 -4.98
N GLY A 305 -1.77 11.35 -3.91
CA GLY A 305 -2.60 10.90 -2.81
C GLY A 305 -3.85 11.77 -2.77
N PHE A 306 -4.99 11.21 -3.15
CA PHE A 306 -6.28 11.88 -3.12
C PHE A 306 -6.78 12.02 -1.69
N THR A 307 -7.35 13.18 -1.37
CA THR A 307 -7.76 13.54 -0.01
C THR A 307 -8.74 12.55 0.59
N TYR A 308 -9.67 12.05 -0.22
CA TYR A 308 -10.59 10.99 0.18
C TYR A 308 -9.83 9.71 0.58
N ASP A 309 -8.97 9.19 -0.29
CA ASP A 309 -8.19 7.97 -0.01
C ASP A 309 -7.26 8.14 1.20
N GLN A 310 -6.70 9.32 1.42
CA GLN A 310 -5.90 9.60 2.61
C GLN A 310 -6.75 9.50 3.89
N SER A 311 -8.00 9.96 3.84
CA SER A 311 -8.92 9.81 4.97
C SER A 311 -9.21 8.32 5.25
N LEU A 312 -9.45 7.51 4.22
CA LEU A 312 -9.70 6.08 4.37
C LEU A 312 -8.46 5.35 4.89
N ALA A 313 -7.28 5.68 4.37
CA ALA A 313 -6.02 5.16 4.89
C ALA A 313 -5.81 5.50 6.37
N CYS A 314 -6.21 6.70 6.80
CA CYS A 314 -6.22 7.08 8.21
C CYS A 314 -7.13 6.17 9.03
N GLN A 315 -8.34 5.86 8.54
CA GLN A 315 -9.28 4.95 9.21
C GLN A 315 -8.74 3.52 9.30
N VAL A 316 -8.13 3.00 8.22
CA VAL A 316 -7.47 1.69 8.25
C VAL A 316 -6.38 1.63 9.32
N PHE A 317 -5.56 2.67 9.45
CA PHE A 317 -4.57 2.73 10.52
C PHE A 317 -5.19 2.75 11.91
N MET A 318 -6.30 3.48 12.11
CA MET A 318 -7.00 3.52 13.40
C MET A 318 -7.63 2.17 13.75
N LEU A 319 -8.32 1.52 12.82
CA LEU A 319 -8.89 0.17 12.99
C LEU A 319 -7.81 -0.88 13.30
N SER A 320 -6.58 -0.64 12.83
CA SER A 320 -5.42 -1.49 13.10
C SER A 320 -4.66 -1.13 14.39
N GLY A 321 -5.16 -0.17 15.18
CA GLY A 321 -4.50 0.35 16.39
C GLY A 321 -3.22 1.17 16.13
N ASN A 322 -2.93 1.53 14.87
CA ASN A 322 -1.74 2.27 14.50
C ASN A 322 -1.97 3.80 14.46
N PHE A 323 -2.27 4.35 15.63
CA PHE A 323 -2.55 5.78 15.79
C PHE A 323 -1.39 6.69 15.40
N GLU A 324 -0.13 6.22 15.53
CA GLU A 324 1.03 7.01 15.10
C GLU A 324 0.98 7.29 13.60
N ARG A 325 0.70 6.27 12.77
CA ARG A 325 0.61 6.42 11.32
C ARG A 325 -0.60 7.22 10.88
N ALA A 326 -1.75 7.01 11.52
CA ALA A 326 -2.93 7.86 11.31
C ALA A 326 -2.61 9.34 11.58
N SER A 327 -1.93 9.63 12.69
CA SER A 327 -1.56 10.99 13.08
C SER A 327 -0.62 11.68 12.07
N LYS A 328 0.18 10.93 11.30
CA LYS A 328 1.06 11.47 10.26
C LYS A 328 0.26 12.02 9.09
N ILE A 329 -0.77 11.30 8.65
CA ILE A 329 -1.70 11.79 7.62
C ILE A 329 -2.40 13.04 8.11
N LEU A 330 -3.03 12.99 9.29
CA LEU A 330 -3.75 14.14 9.84
C LEU A 330 -2.81 15.34 10.11
N SER A 331 -1.58 15.09 10.54
CA SER A 331 -0.54 16.12 10.70
C SER A 331 -0.20 16.83 9.40
N PHE A 332 -0.19 16.12 8.27
CA PHE A 332 0.01 16.73 6.97
C PHE A 332 -1.12 17.71 6.67
N TYR A 333 -2.38 17.29 6.80
CA TYR A 333 -3.53 18.16 6.56
C TYR A 333 -3.60 19.34 7.54
N ASN A 334 -3.22 19.12 8.80
CA ASN A 334 -3.28 20.16 9.82
C ASN A 334 -2.21 21.24 9.63
N ARG A 335 -1.02 20.88 9.14
CA ARG A 335 0.16 21.78 9.18
C ARG A 335 0.80 22.12 7.83
N ARG A 336 0.65 21.26 6.82
CA ARG A 336 1.42 21.33 5.57
C ARG A 336 0.56 21.46 4.33
N ALA A 337 -0.62 20.84 4.33
CA ALA A 337 -1.53 20.87 3.19
C ALA A 337 -1.97 22.30 2.90
N LYS A 338 -1.68 22.78 1.69
CA LYS A 338 -2.12 24.11 1.24
C LYS A 338 -3.62 24.08 1.00
N LYS A 339 -4.34 24.97 1.70
CA LYS A 339 -5.77 25.20 1.44
C LYS A 339 -5.96 26.09 0.22
N ILE A 340 -6.98 25.79 -0.58
CA ILE A 340 -7.42 26.53 -1.76
C ILE A 340 -8.86 26.93 -1.49
N LYS A 341 -9.16 28.23 -1.59
CA LYS A 341 -10.53 28.78 -1.33
C LYS A 341 -11.13 28.29 0.00
N GLY A 342 -10.29 28.17 1.02
CA GLY A 342 -10.67 27.76 2.38
C GLY A 342 -10.71 26.24 2.63
N GLY A 343 -10.76 25.40 1.60
CA GLY A 343 -10.77 23.93 1.70
C GLY A 343 -9.45 23.28 1.29
N TYR A 344 -9.31 21.98 1.53
CA TYR A 344 -8.19 21.18 1.04
C TYR A 344 -8.38 20.80 -0.43
N ALA A 345 -7.27 20.81 -1.18
CA ALA A 345 -7.20 20.35 -2.56
C ALA A 345 -7.62 18.87 -2.69
N ASN A 346 -8.07 18.44 -3.87
CA ASN A 346 -8.55 17.08 -4.11
C ASN A 346 -7.42 16.05 -4.03
N ALA A 347 -6.21 16.42 -4.43
CA ALA A 347 -5.04 15.54 -4.36
C ALA A 347 -3.75 16.31 -4.05
N TYR A 348 -2.80 15.60 -3.44
CA TYR A 348 -1.45 16.09 -3.17
C TYR A 348 -0.41 15.10 -3.69
N ASN A 349 0.75 15.61 -4.09
CA ASN A 349 1.89 14.76 -4.39
C ASN A 349 2.43 14.16 -3.07
N VAL A 350 2.49 12.84 -2.97
CA VAL A 350 2.87 12.15 -1.72
C VAL A 350 4.31 12.39 -1.30
N THR A 351 5.19 12.81 -2.20
CA THR A 351 6.61 13.03 -1.90
C THR A 351 6.85 14.49 -1.50
N SER A 352 6.40 15.44 -2.33
CA SER A 352 6.63 16.86 -2.06
C SER A 352 5.61 17.46 -1.09
N GLY A 353 4.39 16.92 -1.04
CA GLY A 353 3.26 17.47 -0.31
C GLY A 353 2.56 18.64 -1.00
N ASN A 354 2.98 19.00 -2.22
CA ASN A 354 2.34 20.06 -3.00
C ASN A 354 0.99 19.60 -3.55
N SER A 355 0.04 20.51 -3.73
CA SER A 355 -1.23 20.23 -4.42
C SER A 355 -0.95 19.68 -5.82
N ALA A 356 -1.56 18.53 -6.12
CA ALA A 356 -1.45 17.86 -7.41
C ALA A 356 -2.71 18.10 -8.26
N GLU A 357 -3.87 18.19 -7.60
CA GLU A 357 -5.13 18.58 -8.22
C GLU A 357 -5.79 19.68 -7.40
N TYR A 358 -6.09 20.81 -8.03
CA TYR A 358 -6.49 22.05 -7.37
C TYR A 358 -7.99 22.19 -7.16
N ILE A 359 -8.78 21.20 -7.60
CA ILE A 359 -10.22 21.14 -7.36
C ILE A 359 -10.44 20.99 -5.86
N VAL A 360 -11.47 21.65 -5.33
CA VAL A 360 -11.81 21.62 -3.89
C VAL A 360 -13.25 21.16 -3.77
N ASN A 361 -13.41 19.90 -3.41
CA ASN A 361 -14.72 19.27 -3.25
C ASN A 361 -15.09 19.13 -1.77
N VAL A 362 -16.39 19.25 -1.49
CA VAL A 362 -16.95 19.08 -0.14
C VAL A 362 -16.70 17.67 0.39
N GLY A 363 -17.07 16.62 -0.35
CA GLY A 363 -16.95 15.22 0.10
C GLY A 363 -15.56 14.88 0.69
N PRO A 364 -14.46 14.97 -0.09
CA PRO A 364 -13.12 14.68 0.43
C PRO A 364 -12.72 15.49 1.66
N ASN A 365 -13.16 16.75 1.74
CA ASN A 365 -12.92 17.62 2.90
C ASN A 365 -13.72 17.16 4.13
N VAL A 366 -14.97 16.72 3.95
CA VAL A 366 -15.76 16.14 5.03
C VAL A 366 -15.10 14.87 5.56
N TRP A 367 -14.67 13.98 4.68
CA TRP A 367 -14.06 12.70 5.06
C TRP A 367 -12.75 12.84 5.83
N ILE A 368 -11.88 13.79 5.46
CA ILE A 368 -10.69 14.07 6.29
C ILE A 368 -11.05 14.67 7.66
N GLY A 369 -12.17 15.40 7.74
CA GLY A 369 -12.77 15.84 9.00
C GLY A 369 -13.27 14.67 9.85
N ILE A 370 -14.03 13.74 9.26
CA ILE A 370 -14.49 12.50 9.92
C ILE A 370 -13.31 11.71 10.48
N ALA A 371 -12.24 11.54 9.68
CA ALA A 371 -11.03 10.85 10.14
C ALA A 371 -10.38 11.54 11.35
N ALA A 372 -10.40 12.88 11.41
CA ALA A 372 -9.88 13.63 12.56
C ALA A 372 -10.73 13.47 13.82
N LEU A 373 -12.06 13.37 13.68
CA LEU A 373 -12.98 13.14 14.80
C LEU A 373 -12.89 11.71 15.31
N GLN A 374 -12.85 10.72 14.42
CA GLN A 374 -12.60 9.33 14.80
C GLN A 374 -11.26 9.20 15.52
N TYR A 375 -10.20 9.87 15.03
CA TYR A 375 -8.93 9.89 15.74
C TYR A 375 -9.05 10.47 17.15
N THR A 376 -9.85 11.52 17.30
CA THR A 376 -10.09 12.15 18.60
C THR A 376 -10.72 11.19 19.59
N GLU A 377 -11.71 10.40 19.16
CA GLU A 377 -12.38 9.43 20.01
C GLU A 377 -11.54 8.17 20.25
N GLU A 378 -11.00 7.56 19.20
CA GLU A 378 -10.30 6.27 19.26
C GLU A 378 -8.92 6.40 19.93
N ALA A 379 -8.16 7.45 19.60
CA ALA A 379 -6.85 7.70 20.21
C ALA A 379 -6.93 8.52 21.50
N ARG A 380 -8.14 8.98 21.89
CA ARG A 380 -8.38 9.90 23.01
C ARG A 380 -7.50 11.16 22.94
N ASP A 381 -7.32 11.69 21.73
CA ASP A 381 -6.38 12.77 21.44
C ASP A 381 -7.00 13.89 20.59
N LYS A 382 -7.20 15.05 21.21
CA LYS A 382 -7.91 16.19 20.63
C LYS A 382 -7.06 17.09 19.72
N ARG A 383 -5.80 16.75 19.44
CA ARG A 383 -4.88 17.65 18.70
C ARG A 383 -5.36 18.04 17.29
N PHE A 384 -6.22 17.23 16.68
CA PHE A 384 -6.79 17.50 15.34
C PHE A 384 -8.23 18.02 15.38
N LEU A 385 -8.82 18.21 16.56
CA LEU A 385 -10.20 18.68 16.69
C LEU A 385 -10.38 20.07 16.06
N SER A 386 -9.44 21.00 16.27
CA SER A 386 -9.50 22.34 15.66
C SER A 386 -9.46 22.29 14.12
N MET A 387 -8.78 21.29 13.54
CA MET A 387 -8.79 21.07 12.10
C MET A 387 -10.19 20.68 11.62
N ALA A 388 -10.86 19.76 12.32
CA ALA A 388 -12.24 19.38 12.04
C ALA A 388 -13.20 20.57 12.19
N GLU A 389 -13.09 21.35 13.26
CA GLU A 389 -13.93 22.55 13.44
C GLU A 389 -13.72 23.59 12.33
N ASN A 390 -12.49 23.73 11.81
CA ASN A 390 -12.20 24.61 10.68
C ASN A 390 -12.78 24.07 9.36
N ILE A 391 -12.78 22.75 9.15
CA ILE A 391 -13.51 22.12 8.04
C ILE A 391 -15.00 22.41 8.16
N ALA A 392 -15.59 22.26 9.35
CA ALA A 392 -17.00 22.54 9.59
C ALA A 392 -17.38 23.99 9.26
N LYS A 393 -16.58 24.97 9.71
CA LYS A 393 -16.78 26.39 9.36
C LYS A 393 -16.75 26.61 7.85
N TRP A 394 -15.81 25.97 7.16
CA TRP A 394 -15.74 26.04 5.70
C TRP A 394 -16.96 25.40 5.04
N LEU A 395 -17.39 24.21 5.47
CA LEU A 395 -18.60 23.54 4.96
C LEU A 395 -19.86 24.40 5.13
N ILE A 396 -20.03 25.03 6.28
CA ILE A 396 -21.15 25.94 6.53
C ILE A 396 -21.17 27.08 5.50
N SER A 397 -19.99 27.62 5.11
CA SER A 397 -19.91 28.64 4.06
C SER A 397 -20.24 28.14 2.65
N GLN A 398 -20.31 26.81 2.44
CA GLN A 398 -20.68 26.19 1.16
C GLN A 398 -22.17 25.88 1.05
N LYS A 399 -22.95 26.07 2.12
CA LYS A 399 -24.40 25.85 2.11
C LYS A 399 -25.13 26.92 1.29
N ASP A 400 -26.21 26.52 0.65
CA ASP A 400 -27.19 27.42 0.05
C ASP A 400 -28.26 27.87 1.07
N SER A 401 -29.21 28.67 0.61
CA SER A 401 -30.32 29.16 1.44
C SER A 401 -31.30 28.07 1.89
N GLU A 402 -31.29 26.90 1.25
CA GLU A 402 -32.10 25.74 1.62
C GLU A 402 -31.36 24.79 2.57
N GLY A 403 -30.09 25.10 2.90
CA GLY A 403 -29.25 24.30 3.79
C GLY A 403 -28.44 23.20 3.10
N GLY A 404 -28.51 23.10 1.78
CA GLY A 404 -27.79 22.10 0.98
C GLY A 404 -26.36 22.50 0.66
N LEU A 405 -25.44 21.55 0.74
CA LEU A 405 -24.05 21.78 0.39
C LEU A 405 -23.84 21.67 -1.11
N LYS A 406 -23.31 22.75 -1.69
CA LYS A 406 -22.74 22.73 -3.04
C LYS A 406 -21.54 21.79 -3.10
N GLY A 407 -21.23 21.28 -4.29
CA GLY A 407 -20.08 20.37 -4.48
C GLY A 407 -18.73 20.97 -4.08
N GLY A 408 -18.61 22.30 -4.04
CA GLY A 408 -17.41 23.07 -3.71
C GLY A 408 -17.60 24.57 -3.99
N PRO A 409 -16.56 25.41 -3.80
CA PRO A 409 -16.67 26.87 -3.90
C PRO A 409 -17.13 27.40 -5.26
N ASP A 410 -16.71 26.75 -6.34
CA ASP A 410 -17.02 27.15 -7.73
C ASP A 410 -17.98 26.17 -8.41
N ILE A 411 -18.70 25.39 -7.61
CA ILE A 411 -19.53 24.29 -8.09
C ILE A 411 -20.97 24.55 -7.70
N ASN A 412 -21.88 24.43 -8.67
CA ASN A 412 -23.30 24.69 -8.44
C ASN A 412 -24.17 23.42 -8.37
N TRP A 413 -23.56 22.23 -8.58
CA TRP A 413 -24.27 20.97 -8.37
C TRP A 413 -24.28 20.57 -6.90
N TYR A 414 -25.23 19.72 -6.53
CA TYR A 414 -25.41 19.17 -5.19
C TYR A 414 -25.36 17.64 -5.27
N SER A 415 -24.63 17.01 -4.35
CA SER A 415 -24.56 15.55 -4.23
C SER A 415 -25.27 15.09 -2.97
N THR A 416 -26.10 14.06 -3.09
CA THR A 416 -26.73 13.40 -1.95
C THR A 416 -25.67 12.80 -1.02
N GLU A 417 -24.63 12.17 -1.57
CA GLU A 417 -23.53 11.59 -0.81
C GLU A 417 -22.77 12.65 0.00
N HIS A 418 -22.38 13.76 -0.62
CA HIS A 418 -21.68 14.84 0.08
C HIS A 418 -22.51 15.44 1.23
N ASN A 419 -23.83 15.48 1.09
CA ASN A 419 -24.71 15.97 2.16
C ASN A 419 -24.89 14.92 3.26
N LEU A 420 -24.96 13.63 2.92
CA LEU A 420 -24.94 12.53 3.90
C LEU A 420 -23.63 12.50 4.70
N ASP A 421 -22.49 12.67 4.04
CA ASP A 421 -21.18 12.80 4.69
C ASP A 421 -21.22 13.95 5.71
N ALA A 422 -21.72 15.10 5.30
CA ALA A 422 -21.76 16.28 6.14
C ALA A 422 -22.72 16.13 7.31
N TYR A 423 -23.87 15.47 7.12
CA TYR A 423 -24.77 15.11 8.21
C TYR A 423 -24.03 14.28 9.27
N ALA A 424 -23.35 13.20 8.85
CA ALA A 424 -22.59 12.34 9.76
C ALA A 424 -21.49 13.14 10.48
N PHE A 425 -20.74 13.95 9.74
CA PHE A 425 -19.67 14.77 10.28
C PHE A 425 -20.15 15.81 11.30
N PHE A 426 -21.23 16.55 11.01
CA PHE A 426 -21.81 17.50 11.95
C PHE A 426 -22.38 16.81 13.19
N ASN A 427 -22.96 15.61 13.03
CA ASN A 427 -23.41 14.82 14.17
C ASN A 427 -22.24 14.42 15.08
N MET A 428 -21.16 13.88 14.51
CA MET A 428 -19.96 13.52 15.26
C MET A 428 -19.34 14.74 15.97
N LEU A 429 -19.29 15.90 15.32
CA LEU A 429 -18.80 17.14 15.94
C LEU A 429 -19.67 17.57 17.11
N TYR A 430 -20.99 17.48 16.97
CA TYR A 430 -21.90 17.79 18.05
C TYR A 430 -21.70 16.82 19.23
N ASP A 431 -21.62 15.52 18.97
CA ASP A 431 -21.42 14.50 20.00
C ASP A 431 -20.10 14.73 20.78
N ILE A 432 -19.03 15.15 20.09
CA ILE A 432 -17.72 15.40 20.70
C ILE A 432 -17.64 16.75 21.44
N THR A 433 -18.30 17.79 20.92
CA THR A 433 -18.09 19.19 21.38
C THR A 433 -19.27 19.77 22.17
N GLY A 434 -20.48 19.23 22.00
CA GLY A 434 -21.72 19.76 22.57
C GLY A 434 -22.16 21.12 22.00
N LYS A 435 -21.58 21.59 20.90
CA LYS A 435 -21.87 22.93 20.36
C LYS A 435 -23.10 22.94 19.45
N ASP A 436 -24.11 23.75 19.80
CA ASP A 436 -25.39 23.81 19.09
C ASP A 436 -25.29 24.14 17.60
N ILE A 437 -24.31 24.95 17.19
CA ILE A 437 -24.09 25.26 15.77
C ILE A 437 -23.93 24.01 14.90
N TYR A 438 -23.33 22.93 15.43
CA TYR A 438 -23.16 21.67 14.70
C TYR A 438 -24.46 20.87 14.67
N LYS A 439 -25.23 20.87 15.75
CA LYS A 439 -26.57 20.29 15.78
C LYS A 439 -27.51 20.98 14.80
N GLU A 440 -27.54 22.31 14.78
CA GLU A 440 -28.34 23.09 13.83
C GLU A 440 -27.96 22.76 12.38
N ASN A 441 -26.67 22.68 12.07
CA ASN A 441 -26.21 22.37 10.73
C ASN A 441 -26.47 20.93 10.32
N ARG A 442 -26.36 19.97 11.24
CA ARG A 442 -26.80 18.59 11.04
C ARG A 442 -28.28 18.53 10.69
N ASP A 443 -29.13 19.15 11.52
CA ASP A 443 -30.58 19.10 11.38
C ASP A 443 -31.04 19.75 10.05
N GLN A 444 -30.43 20.89 9.67
CA GLN A 444 -30.67 21.53 8.38
C GLN A 444 -30.25 20.65 7.19
N THR A 445 -29.08 20.00 7.27
CA THR A 445 -28.61 19.13 6.20
C THR A 445 -29.52 17.92 6.02
N LEU A 446 -29.99 17.30 7.12
CA LEU A 446 -30.94 16.18 7.07
C LEU A 446 -32.27 16.59 6.43
N LYS A 447 -32.79 17.77 6.82
CA LYS A 447 -33.98 18.34 6.20
C LYS A 447 -33.80 18.53 4.70
N TRP A 448 -32.66 19.08 4.27
CA TRP A 448 -32.37 19.26 2.85
C TRP A 448 -32.34 17.94 2.08
N ILE A 449 -31.69 16.90 2.64
CA ILE A 449 -31.62 15.56 2.06
C ILE A 449 -33.03 15.01 1.84
N LYS A 450 -33.88 15.06 2.88
CA LYS A 450 -35.26 14.61 2.83
C LYS A 450 -36.05 15.33 1.73
N ASP A 451 -35.96 16.66 1.69
CA ASP A 451 -36.79 17.47 0.80
C ASP A 451 -36.36 17.39 -0.66
N ASN A 452 -35.06 17.18 -0.94
CA ASN A 452 -34.52 17.30 -2.29
C ASN A 452 -34.16 15.95 -2.94
N THR A 453 -33.81 14.95 -2.13
CA THR A 453 -33.17 13.72 -2.63
C THR A 453 -34.04 12.47 -2.45
N TYR A 454 -34.83 12.41 -1.38
CA TYR A 454 -35.68 11.26 -1.08
C TYR A 454 -37.05 11.32 -1.79
N SER A 455 -37.55 10.16 -2.21
CA SER A 455 -38.88 10.00 -2.80
C SER A 455 -39.73 9.06 -1.94
N ALA A 456 -40.66 9.61 -1.17
CA ALA A 456 -41.59 8.81 -0.37
C ALA A 456 -42.47 7.86 -1.22
N LYS A 457 -42.72 8.22 -2.48
CA LYS A 457 -43.52 7.41 -3.41
C LYS A 457 -42.80 6.11 -3.80
N THR A 458 -41.49 6.18 -4.01
CA THR A 458 -40.71 5.05 -4.54
C THR A 458 -39.80 4.42 -3.49
N GLY A 459 -39.57 5.08 -2.35
CA GLY A 459 -38.54 4.71 -1.40
C GLY A 459 -37.11 5.01 -1.87
N GLY A 460 -36.93 5.53 -3.08
CA GLY A 460 -35.60 5.76 -3.67
C GLY A 460 -34.97 7.08 -3.27
N MET A 461 -33.65 7.17 -3.49
CA MET A 461 -32.87 8.40 -3.37
C MET A 461 -32.22 8.76 -4.70
N LYS A 462 -32.26 10.06 -5.01
CA LYS A 462 -31.60 10.67 -6.16
C LYS A 462 -30.11 10.84 -5.88
N ARG A 463 -29.27 10.83 -6.92
CA ARG A 463 -27.83 11.14 -6.79
C ARG A 463 -27.56 12.57 -6.31
N GLY A 464 -28.48 13.50 -6.59
CA GLY A 464 -28.37 14.89 -6.15
C GLY A 464 -29.61 15.73 -6.44
N LYS A 465 -29.61 16.99 -5.98
CA LYS A 465 -30.68 17.95 -6.30
C LYS A 465 -30.64 18.26 -7.80
N GLY A 466 -31.76 18.01 -8.49
CA GLY A 466 -31.85 18.16 -9.94
C GLY A 466 -31.22 17.00 -10.73
N ASP A 467 -30.78 15.93 -10.06
CA ASP A 467 -30.16 14.76 -10.70
C ASP A 467 -30.88 13.47 -10.28
N ALA A 468 -31.76 12.98 -11.15
CA ALA A 468 -32.58 11.80 -10.90
C ALA A 468 -31.84 10.46 -11.12
N THR A 469 -30.55 10.48 -11.47
CA THR A 469 -29.76 9.24 -11.60
C THR A 469 -29.76 8.47 -10.28
N ILE A 470 -29.93 7.15 -10.37
CA ILE A 470 -29.83 6.24 -9.22
C ILE A 470 -28.35 5.89 -9.03
N ALA A 471 -27.88 6.00 -7.80
CA ALA A 471 -26.53 5.59 -7.42
C ALA A 471 -26.63 4.74 -6.14
N THR A 472 -26.17 3.49 -6.21
CA THR A 472 -26.38 2.50 -5.14
C THR A 472 -25.72 2.91 -3.82
N ASP A 473 -24.60 3.61 -3.90
CA ASP A 473 -23.89 4.21 -2.78
C ASP A 473 -24.78 5.17 -1.99
N THR A 474 -25.56 6.03 -2.63
CA THR A 474 -26.46 6.98 -1.93
C THR A 474 -27.53 6.27 -1.09
N LEU A 475 -27.99 5.10 -1.53
CA LEU A 475 -29.00 4.30 -0.83
C LEU A 475 -28.39 3.63 0.41
N ALA A 476 -27.27 2.94 0.23
CA ALA A 476 -26.57 2.26 1.32
C ALA A 476 -26.01 3.27 2.33
N TRP A 477 -25.44 4.38 1.84
CA TRP A 477 -24.86 5.42 2.69
C TRP A 477 -25.91 6.19 3.47
N ALA A 478 -27.11 6.39 2.94
CA ALA A 478 -28.19 7.00 3.72
C ALA A 478 -28.52 6.21 4.98
N ILE A 479 -28.60 4.87 4.84
CA ILE A 479 -28.87 3.98 5.97
C ILE A 479 -27.69 3.99 6.95
N ALA A 480 -26.45 3.94 6.47
CA ALA A 480 -25.27 3.91 7.32
C ALA A 480 -25.00 5.25 8.04
N ALA A 481 -25.16 6.37 7.36
CA ALA A 481 -24.87 7.70 7.89
C ALA A 481 -25.98 8.24 8.81
N VAL A 482 -27.25 8.02 8.45
CA VAL A 482 -28.41 8.53 9.20
C VAL A 482 -28.91 7.54 10.24
N GLY A 483 -28.87 6.25 9.92
CA GLY A 483 -29.41 5.18 10.75
C GLY A 483 -30.93 4.96 10.53
N PRO A 484 -31.40 3.71 10.57
CA PRO A 484 -32.79 3.36 10.23
C PRO A 484 -33.82 4.05 11.14
N ALA A 485 -33.54 4.15 12.44
CA ALA A 485 -34.45 4.78 13.39
C ALA A 485 -34.65 6.28 13.11
N MET A 486 -33.59 7.00 12.75
CA MET A 486 -33.68 8.43 12.45
C MET A 486 -34.32 8.67 11.08
N LEU A 487 -33.98 7.86 10.08
CA LEU A 487 -34.65 7.87 8.78
C LEU A 487 -36.18 7.71 8.97
N PHE A 488 -36.60 6.69 9.71
CA PHE A 488 -38.01 6.44 9.99
C PHE A 488 -38.68 7.61 10.71
N LYS A 489 -38.02 8.17 11.74
CA LYS A 489 -38.50 9.35 12.47
C LYS A 489 -38.71 10.56 11.55
N GLU A 490 -37.83 10.75 10.57
CA GLU A 490 -37.94 11.81 9.57
C GLU A 490 -38.90 11.47 8.43
N GLY A 491 -39.59 10.32 8.46
CA GLY A 491 -40.54 9.91 7.43
C GLY A 491 -39.88 9.35 6.17
N MET A 492 -38.62 8.92 6.26
CA MET A 492 -37.91 8.20 5.21
C MET A 492 -37.89 6.71 5.56
N ASN A 493 -38.57 5.88 4.76
CA ASN A 493 -38.70 4.44 5.03
C ASN A 493 -37.39 3.67 4.69
N PRO A 494 -36.62 3.17 5.68
CA PRO A 494 -35.36 2.45 5.44
C PRO A 494 -35.55 1.15 4.67
N GLU A 495 -36.59 0.37 4.98
CA GLU A 495 -36.95 -0.85 4.26
C GLU A 495 -37.34 -0.54 2.81
N GLY A 496 -38.00 0.61 2.59
CA GLY A 496 -38.31 1.13 1.27
C GLY A 496 -37.05 1.47 0.46
N ILE A 497 -36.02 2.06 1.09
CA ILE A 497 -34.73 2.35 0.46
C ILE A 497 -34.01 1.05 0.06
N MET A 498 -33.98 0.06 0.96
CA MET A 498 -33.38 -1.25 0.69
C MET A 498 -34.09 -1.97 -0.45
N LYS A 499 -35.42 -2.03 -0.40
CA LYS A 499 -36.23 -2.64 -1.45
C LYS A 499 -36.02 -1.95 -2.80
N PHE A 500 -35.96 -0.62 -2.82
CA PHE A 500 -35.68 0.13 -4.03
C PHE A 500 -34.30 -0.22 -4.62
N ALA A 501 -33.27 -0.36 -3.77
CA ALA A 501 -31.94 -0.79 -4.19
C ALA A 501 -31.97 -2.19 -4.81
N GLU A 502 -32.62 -3.16 -4.17
CA GLU A 502 -32.75 -4.52 -4.67
C GLU A 502 -33.49 -4.59 -6.01
N GLU A 503 -34.58 -3.83 -6.17
CA GLU A 503 -35.40 -3.84 -7.38
C GLU A 503 -34.73 -3.14 -8.58
N ASN A 504 -33.93 -2.10 -8.34
CA ASN A 504 -33.42 -1.22 -9.41
C ASN A 504 -31.91 -1.34 -9.65
N CYS A 505 -31.15 -1.86 -8.69
CA CYS A 505 -29.69 -1.92 -8.78
C CYS A 505 -29.15 -3.35 -8.90
N LEU A 506 -30.00 -4.38 -8.78
CA LEU A 506 -29.59 -5.77 -8.93
C LEU A 506 -29.06 -6.03 -10.34
N VAL A 507 -27.79 -6.42 -10.44
CA VAL A 507 -27.15 -6.81 -11.69
C VAL A 507 -26.91 -8.31 -11.69
N LYS A 508 -27.27 -8.98 -12.78
CA LYS A 508 -26.91 -10.37 -13.04
C LYS A 508 -25.89 -10.41 -14.17
N THR A 509 -24.75 -11.04 -13.91
CA THR A 509 -23.67 -11.20 -14.89
C THR A 509 -23.11 -12.61 -14.87
N ASN A 510 -22.51 -13.03 -15.99
CA ASN A 510 -21.77 -14.28 -16.06
C ASN A 510 -20.29 -14.00 -15.83
N PHE A 511 -19.73 -14.60 -14.79
CA PHE A 511 -18.32 -14.48 -14.43
C PHE A 511 -17.58 -15.77 -14.80
N MET A 512 -16.51 -15.64 -15.58
CA MET A 512 -15.60 -16.74 -15.86
C MET A 512 -14.55 -16.83 -14.74
N ARG A 513 -14.60 -17.94 -13.99
CA ARG A 513 -13.63 -18.25 -12.95
C ARG A 513 -12.24 -18.51 -13.56
N PRO A 514 -11.16 -18.38 -12.77
CA PRO A 514 -9.79 -18.67 -13.24
C PRO A 514 -9.57 -20.11 -13.73
N ASP A 515 -10.43 -21.05 -13.34
CA ASP A 515 -10.43 -22.45 -13.78
C ASP A 515 -11.19 -22.67 -15.10
N GLY A 516 -11.75 -21.60 -15.69
CA GLY A 516 -12.55 -21.64 -16.92
C GLY A 516 -14.05 -21.85 -16.71
N THR A 517 -14.51 -22.09 -15.48
CA THR A 517 -15.93 -22.31 -15.19
C THR A 517 -16.70 -20.99 -15.27
N ILE A 518 -17.81 -20.97 -16.01
CA ILE A 518 -18.71 -19.81 -16.05
C ILE A 518 -19.77 -19.97 -14.96
N VAL A 519 -19.89 -18.99 -14.07
CA VAL A 519 -20.94 -18.93 -13.05
C VAL A 519 -21.78 -17.68 -13.22
N SER A 520 -23.10 -17.80 -13.03
CA SER A 520 -23.98 -16.64 -12.97
C SER A 520 -23.93 -16.04 -11.58
N VAL A 521 -23.57 -14.76 -11.49
CA VAL A 521 -23.44 -14.01 -10.24
C VAL A 521 -24.46 -12.88 -10.26
N SER A 522 -25.20 -12.74 -9.17
CA SER A 522 -26.08 -11.60 -8.91
C SER A 522 -25.51 -10.76 -7.78
N GLY A 523 -25.49 -9.44 -7.94
CA GLY A 523 -24.99 -8.50 -6.94
C GLY A 523 -25.74 -7.19 -6.97
#